data_AF-A0AAW9D7Y7-F1
#
_entry.id   AF-A0AAW9D7Y7-F1
#
_cell.length_a   1.000
_cell.length_b   1.000
_cell.length_c   1.000
_cell.angle_alpha   90.00
_cell.angle_beta   90.00
_cell.angle_gamma   90.00
#
_symmetry.space_group_name_H-M   'P 1'
#
loop_
_entity.id
_entity.type
_entity.pdbx_description
1 polymer ?
#
loop_
_entity_poly.entity_id
_entity_poly.type
_entity_poly.pdbx_seq_one_letter_code
_entity_poly.pdbx_strand_id
1 'polypeptide(L)'
;MILAIKKKRKIELLIKKVVLISLLFILFAVGFGFYNKLLLKNEELKAQEEQEILLQLEKERLEKQKAEIEFIILEESSRVVDLIGQKYIDDIKVYKNKLVYILKPNTNIDAITIRYGSFALVKRSFKEIVVVIDLENILKGKIK
;
A
#
# COMPACT_ATOMS: atom_id res chain seq x y z
N MET A 1 41.01 67.04 -47.50
CA MET A 1 40.33 67.66 -46.35
C MET A 1 40.05 66.56 -45.33
N ILE A 2 40.76 66.54 -44.21
CA ILE A 2 40.57 65.52 -43.16
C ILE A 2 39.69 66.14 -42.08
N LEU A 3 38.42 65.72 -42.03
CA LEU A 3 37.47 66.16 -41.02
C LEU A 3 37.64 65.29 -39.77
N ALA A 4 38.31 65.83 -38.75
CA ALA A 4 38.39 65.20 -37.44
C ALA A 4 37.08 65.46 -36.65
N ILE A 5 36.23 64.45 -36.54
CA ILE A 5 34.98 64.52 -35.78
C ILE A 5 35.29 64.41 -34.28
N LYS A 6 35.04 65.48 -33.53
CA LYS A 6 35.27 65.56 -32.08
C LYS A 6 34.28 64.66 -31.32
N LYS A 7 34.75 63.51 -30.81
CA LYS A 7 33.95 62.59 -29.98
C LYS A 7 33.40 63.30 -28.73
N LYS A 8 32.07 63.29 -28.55
CA LYS A 8 31.40 63.80 -27.33
C LYS A 8 31.52 62.77 -26.19
N ARG A 9 32.59 62.84 -25.38
CA ARG A 9 32.85 61.97 -24.20
C ARG A 9 31.64 61.76 -23.26
N LYS A 10 30.74 62.74 -23.13
CA LYS A 10 29.52 62.64 -22.28
C LYS A 10 28.51 61.59 -22.79
N ILE A 11 28.36 61.44 -24.10
CA ILE A 11 27.44 60.46 -24.70
C ILE A 11 27.99 59.04 -24.53
N GLU A 12 29.30 58.86 -24.70
CA GLU A 12 29.99 57.58 -24.52
C GLU A 12 29.91 57.07 -23.07
N LEU A 13 29.97 57.97 -22.08
CA LEU A 13 29.75 57.66 -20.65
C LEU A 13 28.29 57.28 -20.33
N LEU A 14 27.31 57.95 -20.95
CA LEU A 14 25.89 57.62 -20.77
C LEU A 14 25.56 56.23 -21.34
N ILE A 15 26.06 55.92 -22.53
CA ILE A 15 25.88 54.60 -23.16
C ILE A 15 26.45 53.48 -22.27
N LYS A 16 27.65 53.67 -21.70
CA LYS A 16 28.26 52.69 -20.78
C LYS A 16 27.41 52.42 -19.53
N LYS A 17 26.79 53.46 -18.95
CA LYS A 17 25.90 53.32 -17.78
C LYS A 17 24.62 52.54 -18.11
N VAL A 18 24.00 52.81 -19.25
CA VAL A 18 22.79 52.11 -19.69
C VAL A 18 23.06 50.63 -19.94
N VAL A 19 24.20 50.31 -20.59
CA VAL A 19 24.63 48.92 -20.81
C VAL A 19 24.87 48.20 -19.49
N LEU A 20 25.50 48.85 -18.51
CA LEU A 20 25.74 48.26 -17.18
C LEU A 20 24.43 47.95 -16.43
N ILE A 21 23.46 48.88 -16.48
CA ILE A 21 22.14 48.70 -15.84
C ILE A 21 21.36 47.56 -16.52
N SER A 22 21.39 47.50 -17.86
CA SER A 22 20.76 46.42 -18.63
C SER A 22 21.34 45.06 -18.27
N LEU A 23 22.68 44.96 -18.14
CA LEU A 23 23.34 43.72 -17.76
C LEU A 23 22.95 43.25 -16.35
N LEU A 24 22.81 44.19 -15.42
CA LEU A 24 22.39 43.93 -14.04
C LEU A 24 20.95 43.40 -13.97
N PHE A 25 20.06 43.95 -14.80
CA PHE A 25 18.67 43.50 -14.90
C PHE A 25 18.56 42.06 -15.46
N ILE A 26 19.39 41.72 -16.45
CA ILE A 26 19.44 40.37 -17.01
C ILE A 26 19.95 39.37 -15.97
N LEU A 27 21.01 39.70 -15.24
CA LEU A 27 21.53 38.87 -14.15
C LEU A 27 20.47 38.65 -13.06
N PHE A 28 19.73 39.69 -12.70
CA PHE A 28 18.66 39.59 -11.71
C PHE A 28 17.51 38.69 -12.19
N ALA A 29 17.07 38.84 -13.44
CA ALA A 29 16.02 38.02 -14.03
C ALA A 29 16.41 36.53 -14.12
N VAL A 30 17.65 36.24 -14.52
CA VAL A 30 18.18 34.86 -14.57
C VAL A 30 18.29 34.28 -13.16
N GLY A 31 18.82 35.03 -12.19
CA GLY A 31 18.92 34.60 -10.80
C GLY A 31 17.56 34.29 -10.17
N PHE A 32 16.57 35.16 -10.40
CA PHE A 32 15.20 34.98 -9.91
C PHE A 32 14.51 33.75 -10.54
N GLY A 33 14.69 33.54 -11.85
CA GLY A 33 14.19 32.35 -12.54
C GLY A 33 14.81 31.05 -12.02
N PHE A 34 16.10 31.05 -11.73
CA PHE A 34 16.80 29.88 -11.17
C PHE A 34 16.35 29.58 -9.74
N TYR A 35 16.17 30.62 -8.91
CA TYR A 35 15.68 30.49 -7.53
C TYR A 35 14.26 29.88 -7.48
N ASN A 36 13.34 30.38 -8.31
CA ASN A 36 11.98 29.83 -8.36
C ASN A 36 11.96 28.39 -8.88
N LYS A 37 12.79 28.06 -9.86
CA LYS A 37 12.92 26.68 -10.36
C LYS A 37 13.45 25.72 -9.28
N LEU A 38 14.37 26.19 -8.43
CA LEU A 38 14.92 25.41 -7.34
C LEU A 38 13.89 25.20 -6.21
N LEU A 39 13.09 26.22 -5.91
CA LEU A 39 11.95 26.12 -4.98
C LEU A 39 10.92 25.09 -5.45
N LEU A 40 10.46 25.21 -6.71
CA LEU A 40 9.50 24.28 -7.30
C LEU A 40 10.03 22.83 -7.27
N LYS A 41 11.31 22.62 -7.62
CA LYS A 41 11.92 21.29 -7.56
C LYS A 41 11.98 20.72 -6.14
N ASN A 42 12.23 21.56 -5.13
CA ASN A 42 12.22 21.14 -3.73
C ASN A 42 10.80 20.82 -3.22
N GLU A 43 9.79 21.56 -3.68
CA GLU A 43 8.39 21.26 -3.38
C GLU A 43 7.93 19.96 -4.04
N GLU A 44 8.32 19.72 -5.29
CA GLU A 44 8.07 18.46 -6.01
C GLU A 44 8.73 17.26 -5.31
N LEU A 45 9.99 17.40 -4.87
CA LEU A 45 10.71 16.36 -4.13
C LEU A 45 10.00 16.02 -2.81
N LYS A 46 9.60 17.02 -2.04
CA LYS A 46 8.86 16.80 -0.78
C LYS A 46 7.52 16.13 -1.02
N ALA A 47 6.78 16.54 -2.06
CA ALA A 47 5.51 15.92 -2.41
C ALA A 47 5.70 14.44 -2.85
N GLN A 48 6.80 14.12 -3.53
CA GLN A 48 7.15 12.74 -3.89
C GLN A 48 7.50 11.91 -2.64
N GLU A 49 8.33 12.43 -1.75
CA GLU A 49 8.68 11.76 -0.49
C GLU A 49 7.43 11.49 0.37
N GLU A 50 6.53 12.46 0.50
CA GLU A 50 5.27 12.30 1.22
C GLU A 50 4.37 11.21 0.59
N GLN A 51 4.29 11.16 -0.74
CA GLN A 51 3.54 10.12 -1.46
C GLN A 51 4.16 8.72 -1.25
N GLU A 52 5.49 8.62 -1.30
CA GLU A 52 6.20 7.36 -1.07
C GLU A 52 5.99 6.85 0.35
N ILE A 53 6.05 7.72 1.36
CA ILE A 53 5.76 7.39 2.76
C ILE A 53 4.32 6.89 2.91
N LEU A 54 3.35 7.57 2.27
CA LEU A 54 1.95 7.17 2.33
C LEU A 54 1.72 5.78 1.71
N LEU A 55 2.37 5.51 0.58
CA LEU A 55 2.36 4.20 -0.09
C LEU A 55 3.01 3.11 0.76
N GLN A 56 4.12 3.41 1.44
CA GLN A 56 4.76 2.46 2.35
C GLN A 56 3.86 2.15 3.56
N LEU A 57 3.25 3.16 4.17
CA LEU A 57 2.31 2.99 5.27
C LEU A 57 1.09 2.16 4.85
N GLU A 58 0.58 2.37 3.63
CA GLU A 58 -0.52 1.58 3.10
C GLU A 58 -0.12 0.12 2.88
N LYS A 59 1.07 -0.13 2.31
CA LYS A 59 1.61 -1.49 2.15
C LYS A 59 1.78 -2.20 3.50
N GLU A 60 2.37 -1.54 4.49
CA GLU A 60 2.53 -2.11 5.83
C GLU A 60 1.19 -2.43 6.49
N ARG A 61 0.17 -1.57 6.31
CA ARG A 61 -1.18 -1.84 6.80
C ARG A 61 -1.79 -3.07 6.14
N LEU A 62 -1.65 -3.19 4.82
CA LEU A 62 -2.15 -4.35 4.07
C LEU A 62 -1.43 -5.64 4.47
N GLU A 63 -0.12 -5.60 4.70
CA GLU A 63 0.64 -6.75 5.18
C GLU A 63 0.23 -7.18 6.59
N LYS A 64 0.04 -6.22 7.51
CA LYS A 64 -0.47 -6.51 8.86
C LYS A 64 -1.86 -7.13 8.83
N GLN A 65 -2.76 -6.61 8.00
CA GLN A 65 -4.10 -7.18 7.84
C GLN A 65 -4.06 -8.60 7.28
N LYS A 66 -3.21 -8.88 6.29
CA LYS A 66 -3.02 -10.24 5.75
C LYS A 66 -2.52 -11.20 6.83
N ALA A 67 -1.49 -10.80 7.58
CA ALA A 67 -0.95 -11.61 8.66
C ALA A 67 -1.99 -11.89 9.76
N GLU A 68 -2.81 -10.90 10.10
CA GLU A 68 -3.91 -11.06 11.07
C GLU A 68 -4.97 -12.05 10.56
N ILE A 69 -5.37 -11.95 9.29
CA ILE A 69 -6.30 -12.90 8.66
C ILE A 69 -5.74 -14.32 8.68
N GLU A 70 -4.47 -14.49 8.29
CA GLU A 70 -3.78 -15.79 8.31
C GLU A 70 -3.74 -16.38 9.73
N PHE A 71 -3.41 -15.56 10.72
CA PHE A 71 -3.40 -15.96 12.12
C PHE A 71 -4.79 -16.41 12.59
N ILE A 72 -5.85 -15.67 12.24
CA ILE A 72 -7.23 -16.05 12.57
C ILE A 72 -7.61 -17.38 11.93
N ILE A 73 -7.29 -17.58 10.65
CA ILE A 73 -7.58 -18.83 9.94
C ILE A 73 -6.84 -20.01 10.60
N LEU A 74 -5.58 -19.81 10.95
CA LEU A 74 -4.77 -20.83 11.62
C LEU A 74 -5.34 -21.18 13.00
N GLU A 75 -5.67 -20.17 13.79
CA GLU A 75 -6.26 -20.33 15.12
C GLU A 75 -7.59 -21.09 15.05
N GLU A 76 -8.45 -20.72 14.09
CA GLU A 76 -9.73 -21.38 13.87
C GLU A 76 -9.57 -22.83 13.40
N SER A 77 -8.60 -23.08 12.53
CA SER A 77 -8.25 -24.43 12.10
C SER A 77 -7.77 -25.28 13.28
N SER A 78 -6.90 -24.74 14.12
CA SER A 78 -6.39 -25.41 15.32
C SER A 78 -7.53 -25.76 16.27
N ARG A 79 -8.46 -24.83 16.53
CA ARG A 79 -9.60 -25.12 17.42
C ARG A 79 -10.48 -26.25 16.90
N VAL A 80 -10.71 -26.34 15.58
CA VAL A 80 -11.48 -27.46 15.01
C VAL A 80 -10.71 -28.77 15.17
N VAL A 81 -9.39 -28.75 14.96
CA VAL A 81 -8.53 -29.90 15.18
C VAL A 81 -8.57 -30.35 16.64
N ASP A 82 -8.57 -29.43 17.59
CA ASP A 82 -8.66 -29.72 19.02
C ASP A 82 -10.04 -30.31 19.41
N LEU A 83 -11.11 -29.80 18.80
CA LEU A 83 -12.49 -30.27 19.07
C LEU A 83 -12.74 -31.69 18.55
N ILE A 84 -12.21 -32.03 17.38
CA ILE A 84 -12.44 -33.34 16.75
C ILE A 84 -11.36 -34.34 17.18
N GLY A 85 -10.11 -33.87 17.30
CA GLY A 85 -8.91 -34.67 17.44
C GLY A 85 -8.25 -34.98 16.09
N GLN A 86 -6.94 -34.73 16.02
CA GLN A 86 -6.13 -34.91 14.80
C GLN A 86 -6.25 -36.29 14.15
N LYS A 87 -6.44 -37.36 14.95
CA LYS A 87 -6.57 -38.75 14.45
C LYS A 87 -7.74 -38.99 13.49
N TYR A 88 -8.75 -38.13 13.50
CA TYR A 88 -9.96 -38.25 12.69
C TYR A 88 -9.97 -37.31 11.47
N ILE A 89 -8.94 -36.48 11.32
CA ILE A 89 -8.79 -35.56 10.20
C ILE A 89 -7.84 -36.21 9.19
N ASP A 90 -8.30 -36.37 7.96
CA ASP A 90 -7.47 -36.85 6.85
C ASP A 90 -6.81 -35.67 6.12
N ASP A 91 -7.52 -34.54 5.97
CA ASP A 91 -6.99 -33.35 5.29
C ASP A 91 -7.72 -32.06 5.69
N ILE A 92 -7.03 -30.92 5.56
CA ILE A 92 -7.59 -29.57 5.76
C ILE A 92 -7.18 -28.69 4.58
N LYS A 93 -8.16 -28.12 3.88
CA LYS A 93 -7.92 -27.28 2.70
C LYS A 93 -8.61 -25.94 2.84
N VAL A 94 -7.92 -24.89 2.42
CA VAL A 94 -8.52 -23.59 2.17
C VAL A 94 -8.89 -23.51 0.69
N TYR A 95 -10.17 -23.32 0.38
CA TYR A 95 -10.63 -23.13 -0.99
C TYR A 95 -11.46 -21.85 -1.09
N LYS A 96 -10.90 -20.85 -1.75
CA LYS A 96 -11.46 -19.49 -1.81
C LYS A 96 -11.70 -18.97 -0.39
N ASN A 97 -12.92 -18.62 -0.05
CA ASN A 97 -13.30 -18.13 1.28
C ASN A 97 -13.87 -19.22 2.18
N LYS A 98 -13.49 -20.48 1.96
CA LYS A 98 -14.02 -21.62 2.71
C LYS A 98 -12.90 -22.50 3.24
N LEU A 99 -13.09 -22.98 4.45
CA LEU A 99 -12.24 -23.96 5.09
C LEU A 99 -12.91 -25.33 5.00
N VAL A 100 -12.23 -26.29 4.38
CA VAL A 100 -12.74 -27.62 4.07
C VAL A 100 -11.96 -28.63 4.89
N TYR A 101 -12.67 -29.39 5.71
CA TYR A 101 -12.13 -30.52 6.46
C TYR A 101 -12.59 -31.81 5.81
N ILE A 102 -11.64 -32.70 5.57
CA ILE A 102 -11.89 -34.08 5.16
C ILE A 102 -11.66 -34.95 6.38
N LEU A 103 -12.72 -35.57 6.87
CA LEU A 103 -12.71 -36.36 8.09
C LEU A 103 -12.98 -37.83 7.78
N LYS A 104 -12.43 -38.71 8.62
CA LYS A 104 -12.68 -40.14 8.57
C LYS A 104 -14.17 -40.48 8.68
N PRO A 105 -14.62 -41.60 8.10
CA PRO A 105 -15.99 -42.03 8.24
C PRO A 105 -16.29 -42.32 9.73
N ASN A 106 -17.52 -42.03 10.17
CA ASN A 106 -17.97 -42.17 11.56
C ASN A 106 -17.31 -41.24 12.59
N THR A 107 -16.68 -40.15 12.16
CA THR A 107 -16.18 -39.10 13.06
C THR A 107 -17.34 -38.35 13.73
N ASN A 108 -17.24 -38.09 15.04
CA ASN A 108 -18.20 -37.23 15.74
C ASN A 108 -17.95 -35.76 15.35
N ILE A 109 -18.93 -35.14 14.71
CA ILE A 109 -18.90 -33.74 14.24
C ILE A 109 -19.85 -32.82 15.03
N ASP A 110 -20.41 -33.29 16.14
CA ASP A 110 -21.37 -32.53 16.94
C ASP A 110 -20.74 -31.25 17.48
N ALA A 111 -19.46 -31.32 17.88
CA ALA A 111 -18.70 -30.15 18.33
C ALA A 111 -18.59 -29.06 17.26
N ILE A 112 -18.36 -29.43 16.00
CA ILE A 112 -18.36 -28.49 14.87
C ILE A 112 -19.77 -27.92 14.69
N THR A 113 -20.78 -28.79 14.70
CA THR A 113 -22.17 -28.40 14.46
C THR A 113 -22.69 -27.45 15.53
N ILE A 114 -22.32 -27.64 16.80
CA ILE A 114 -22.65 -26.73 17.90
C ILE A 114 -21.98 -25.37 17.72
N ARG A 115 -20.69 -25.37 17.35
CA ARG A 115 -19.89 -24.14 17.26
C ARG A 115 -20.27 -23.28 16.06
N TYR A 116 -20.40 -23.90 14.89
CA TYR A 116 -20.61 -23.19 13.63
C TYR A 116 -22.07 -23.20 13.18
N GLY A 117 -22.91 -24.06 13.75
CA GLY A 117 -24.34 -24.10 13.44
C GLY A 117 -24.60 -24.20 11.94
N SER A 118 -25.44 -23.30 11.44
CA SER A 118 -25.79 -23.19 10.01
C SER A 118 -24.64 -22.70 9.11
N PHE A 119 -23.53 -22.23 9.67
CA PHE A 119 -22.36 -21.78 8.91
C PHE A 119 -21.43 -22.92 8.50
N ALA A 120 -21.68 -24.15 8.98
CA ALA A 120 -20.99 -25.36 8.54
C ALA A 120 -21.90 -26.20 7.63
N LEU A 121 -21.44 -26.48 6.42
CA LEU A 121 -22.06 -27.44 5.52
C LEU A 121 -21.39 -28.80 5.68
N VAL A 122 -22.19 -29.82 5.96
CA VAL A 122 -21.71 -31.18 6.19
C VAL A 122 -22.23 -32.10 5.11
N LYS A 123 -21.32 -32.80 4.44
CA LYS A 123 -21.64 -33.90 3.53
C LYS A 123 -21.10 -35.20 4.11
N ARG A 124 -22.00 -36.16 4.38
CA ARG A 124 -21.63 -37.49 4.86
C ARG A 124 -21.63 -38.49 3.70
N SER A 125 -20.57 -39.28 3.62
CA SER A 125 -20.43 -40.41 2.70
C SER A 125 -19.95 -41.64 3.47
N PHE A 126 -20.03 -42.82 2.86
CA PHE A 126 -19.48 -44.05 3.43
C PHE A 126 -17.95 -44.01 3.57
N LYS A 127 -17.28 -43.21 2.72
CA LYS A 127 -15.81 -43.10 2.70
C LYS A 127 -15.29 -42.01 3.63
N GLU A 128 -15.97 -40.87 3.70
CA GLU A 128 -15.47 -39.66 4.37
C GLU A 128 -16.64 -38.74 4.79
N ILE A 129 -16.36 -37.84 5.72
CA ILE A 129 -17.24 -36.73 6.06
C ILE A 129 -16.52 -35.45 5.64
N VAL A 130 -17.15 -34.68 4.75
CA VAL A 130 -16.64 -33.38 4.31
C VAL A 130 -17.38 -32.27 5.03
N VAL A 131 -16.64 -31.44 5.74
CA VAL A 131 -17.17 -30.28 6.46
C VAL A 131 -16.62 -29.03 5.81
N VAL A 132 -17.49 -28.10 5.43
CA VAL A 132 -17.12 -26.83 4.81
C VAL A 132 -17.61 -25.70 5.69
N ILE A 133 -16.70 -24.83 6.11
CA ILE A 133 -17.00 -23.67 6.96
C ILE A 133 -16.69 -22.40 6.18
N ASP A 134 -17.62 -21.45 6.20
CA ASP A 134 -17.44 -20.15 5.54
C ASP A 134 -16.54 -19.23 6.38
N LEU A 135 -15.40 -18.83 5.82
CA LEU A 135 -14.46 -17.93 6.49
C LEU A 135 -15.01 -16.51 6.59
N GLU A 136 -15.92 -16.08 5.71
CA GLU A 136 -16.46 -14.71 5.76
C GLU A 136 -17.14 -14.42 7.09
N ASN A 137 -17.93 -15.38 7.56
CA ASN A 137 -18.69 -15.26 8.80
C ASN A 137 -17.78 -15.33 10.03
N ILE A 138 -16.70 -16.12 9.95
CA ILE A 138 -15.68 -16.20 11.00
C ILE A 138 -14.92 -14.87 11.10
N LEU A 139 -14.51 -14.32 9.96
CA LEU A 139 -13.73 -13.09 9.90
C LEU A 139 -14.55 -11.86 10.30
N LYS A 140 -15.83 -11.77 9.88
CA LYS A 140 -16.75 -10.69 10.28
C LYS A 140 -16.94 -10.56 11.79
N GLY A 141 -16.79 -11.64 12.55
CA GLY A 141 -16.90 -11.63 14.01
C GLY A 141 -15.63 -11.20 14.74
N LYS A 142 -14.47 -11.20 14.06
CA LYS A 142 -13.14 -10.99 14.67
C LYS A 142 -12.43 -9.74 14.17
N ILE A 143 -12.63 -9.37 12.91
CA ILE A 143 -12.07 -8.16 12.31
C ILE A 143 -13.12 -7.05 12.48
N LYS A 144 -12.78 -6.03 13.28
CA LYS A 144 -13.58 -4.80 13.45
C LYS A 144 -13.07 -3.69 12.56
#